data_AF-A0A8H7SH05-F1
#
_entry.id   AF-A0A8H7SH05-F1
#
_cell.length_a   1.000
_cell.length_b   1.000
_cell.length_c   1.000
_cell.angle_alpha   90.00
_cell.angle_beta   90.00
_cell.angle_gamma   90.00
#
_symmetry.space_group_name_H-M   'P 1'
#
loop_
_entity.id
_entity.type
_entity.pdbx_description
1 polymer ?
#
loop_
_entity_poly.entity_id
_entity_poly.type
_entity_poly.pdbx_seq_one_letter_code
_entity_poly.pdbx_strand_id
1 'polypeptide(L)'
;MNDQAVLANINSFNHSTNAYAETNSGYLFPSRKMFFIQIDYINTRGGRVVLRSLQAPETDWKSAKNAVESALQLEKDVNKSLLNLHKISDGQGDPQMCDFIESTYLGEQVEAIKKLSDMVTQLNRVGEGLGVYLWDQQLYRDGTGAGSRAI
;
A
#
# COMPACT_ATOMS: atom_id res chain seq x y z
N MET A 1 7.63 9.81 29.55
CA MET A 1 7.53 8.40 29.09
C MET A 1 8.94 7.95 28.77
N ASN A 2 9.45 6.93 29.46
CA ASN A 2 10.86 6.54 29.42
C ASN A 2 11.21 5.84 28.09
N ASP A 3 12.37 6.15 27.52
CA ASP A 3 12.86 5.60 26.24
C ASP A 3 12.89 4.06 26.21
N GLN A 4 13.10 3.44 27.38
CA GLN A 4 13.02 1.98 27.58
C GLN A 4 11.64 1.40 27.24
N ALA A 5 10.54 2.11 27.54
CA ALA A 5 9.18 1.63 27.26
C ALA A 5 8.83 1.75 25.77
N VAL A 6 9.38 2.76 25.08
CA VAL A 6 9.22 2.93 23.63
C VAL A 6 10.00 1.86 22.89
N LEU A 7 11.26 1.62 23.27
CA LEU A 7 12.10 0.58 22.70
C LEU A 7 11.55 -0.84 22.97
N ALA A 8 11.00 -1.09 24.16
CA ALA A 8 10.34 -2.36 24.47
C ALA A 8 9.10 -2.60 23.59
N ASN A 9 8.30 -1.56 23.33
CA ASN A 9 7.15 -1.66 22.43
C ASN A 9 7.57 -1.88 20.98
N ILE A 10 8.62 -1.19 20.51
CA ILE A 10 9.17 -1.38 19.15
C ILE A 10 9.74 -2.80 19.00
N ASN A 11 10.51 -3.29 19.97
CA ASN A 11 11.09 -4.63 19.92
C ASN A 11 10.03 -5.73 20.06
N SER A 12 9.02 -5.54 20.92
CA SER A 12 7.85 -6.43 21.02
C SER A 12 7.05 -6.45 19.72
N PHE A 13 6.90 -5.30 19.08
CA PHE A 13 6.23 -5.18 17.80
C PHE A 13 7.03 -5.92 16.71
N ASN A 14 8.34 -5.66 16.61
CA ASN A 14 9.25 -6.30 15.66
C ASN A 14 9.32 -7.82 15.82
N HIS A 15 9.33 -8.33 17.07
CA HIS A 15 9.35 -9.77 17.34
C HIS A 15 8.01 -10.43 17.00
N SER A 16 6.88 -9.75 17.25
CA SER A 16 5.58 -10.24 16.81
C SER A 16 5.46 -10.24 15.29
N THR A 17 6.01 -9.23 14.60
CA THR A 17 5.97 -9.14 13.13
C THR A 17 6.90 -10.12 12.44
N ASN A 18 8.07 -10.46 13.00
CA ASN A 18 8.89 -11.54 12.47
C ASN A 18 8.17 -12.89 12.58
N ALA A 19 7.47 -13.14 13.69
CA ALA A 19 6.63 -14.32 13.83
C ALA A 19 5.44 -14.33 12.84
N TYR A 20 4.87 -13.16 12.49
CA TYR A 20 3.86 -13.05 11.42
C TYR A 20 4.43 -13.15 9.99
N ALA A 21 5.67 -12.69 9.77
CA ALA A 21 6.36 -12.77 8.48
C ALA A 21 6.80 -14.20 8.16
N GLU A 22 7.20 -14.98 9.17
CA GLU A 22 7.60 -16.38 9.02
C GLU A 22 6.42 -17.34 8.87
N THR A 23 5.22 -16.98 9.37
CA THR A 23 4.02 -17.82 9.30
C THR A 23 3.12 -17.53 8.10
N ASN A 24 3.24 -16.36 7.47
CA ASN A 24 2.45 -15.96 6.29
C ASN A 24 3.36 -15.56 5.13
N SER A 25 4.04 -16.56 4.53
CA SER A 25 4.90 -16.43 3.34
C SER A 25 4.17 -15.99 2.04
N GLY A 26 3.09 -15.22 2.12
CA GLY A 26 2.34 -14.79 0.93
C GLY A 26 1.31 -13.65 1.10
N TYR A 27 1.10 -13.11 2.31
CA TYR A 27 -0.05 -12.23 2.56
C TYR A 27 0.26 -11.00 3.43
N LEU A 28 1.45 -10.41 3.31
CA LEU A 28 1.63 -9.06 3.81
C LEU A 28 1.04 -8.10 2.77
N PHE A 29 -0.10 -7.47 3.07
CA PHE A 29 -0.70 -6.42 2.23
C PHE A 29 0.39 -5.43 1.78
N PRO A 30 0.54 -5.16 0.47
CA PRO A 30 1.66 -4.36 -0.06
C PRO A 30 1.86 -3.05 0.71
N SER A 31 0.78 -2.31 0.99
CA SER A 31 0.82 -1.04 1.71
C SER A 31 1.28 -1.18 3.18
N ARG A 32 0.97 -2.30 3.85
CA ARG A 32 1.42 -2.57 5.23
C ARG A 32 2.92 -2.86 5.27
N LYS A 33 3.44 -3.59 4.28
CA LYS A 33 4.89 -3.80 4.13
C LYS A 33 5.60 -2.46 3.94
N MET A 34 5.04 -1.63 3.07
CA MET A 34 5.57 -0.32 2.72
C MET A 34 5.70 0.62 3.92
N PHE A 35 4.71 0.58 4.81
CA PHE A 35 4.73 1.33 6.05
C PHE A 35 5.93 0.97 6.95
N PHE A 36 6.26 -0.33 7.10
CA PHE A 36 7.41 -0.74 7.92
C PHE A 36 8.74 -0.39 7.26
N ILE A 37 8.86 -0.56 5.93
CA ILE A 37 10.05 -0.15 5.19
C ILE A 37 10.35 1.33 5.43
N GLN A 38 9.31 2.19 5.45
CA GLN A 38 9.49 3.60 5.75
C GLN A 38 9.92 3.87 7.20
N ILE A 39 9.35 3.16 8.17
CA ILE A 39 9.75 3.26 9.60
C ILE A 39 11.23 2.88 9.77
N ASP A 40 11.63 1.76 9.20
CA ASP A 40 13.00 1.25 9.31
C ASP A 40 14.00 2.18 8.62
N TYR A 41 13.62 2.74 7.47
CA TYR A 41 14.43 3.74 6.78
C TYR A 41 14.63 5.00 7.63
N ILE A 42 13.54 5.55 8.21
CA ILE A 42 13.62 6.72 9.09
C ILE A 42 14.50 6.43 10.31
N ASN A 43 14.33 5.27 10.95
CA ASN A 43 15.14 4.85 12.10
C ASN A 43 16.63 4.69 11.73
N THR A 44 16.92 4.11 10.56
CA THR A 44 18.29 3.92 10.05
C THR A 44 19.00 5.25 9.82
N ARG A 45 18.27 6.27 9.37
CA ARG A 45 18.77 7.64 9.17
C ARG A 45 18.84 8.45 10.48
N GLY A 46 18.55 7.83 11.64
CA GLY A 46 18.54 8.48 12.95
C GLY A 46 17.34 9.40 13.18
N GLY A 47 16.31 9.30 12.33
CA GLY A 47 15.08 10.07 12.45
C GLY A 47 14.16 9.51 13.53
N ARG A 48 13.17 10.33 13.93
CA ARG A 48 12.16 9.95 14.92
C ARG A 48 10.81 9.72 14.24
N VAL A 49 10.28 8.50 14.36
CA VAL A 49 8.93 8.17 13.89
C VAL A 49 7.89 8.71 14.88
N VAL A 50 6.90 9.43 14.35
CA VAL A 50 5.74 9.92 15.11
C VAL A 50 4.47 9.38 14.46
N LEU A 51 3.82 8.44 15.13
CA LEU A 51 2.56 7.86 14.68
C LEU A 51 1.38 8.76 15.07
N ARG A 52 0.43 8.94 14.16
CA ARG A 52 -0.80 9.70 14.38
C ARG A 52 -2.01 8.78 14.25
N SER A 53 -3.11 9.16 14.89
CA SER A 53 -4.38 8.47 14.72
C SER A 53 -4.83 8.52 13.26
N LEU A 54 -5.24 7.39 12.72
CA LEU A 54 -5.81 7.27 11.38
C LEU A 54 -7.33 7.38 11.46
N GLN A 55 -7.94 7.98 10.45
CA GLN A 55 -9.40 7.94 10.27
C GLN A 55 -9.80 6.55 9.80
N ALA A 56 -10.99 6.10 10.20
CA ALA A 56 -11.55 4.86 9.70
C ALA A 56 -11.77 4.97 8.18
N PRO A 57 -11.46 3.91 7.41
CA PRO A 57 -11.70 3.91 5.97
C PRO A 57 -13.19 3.91 5.67
N GLU A 58 -13.56 4.38 4.48
CA GLU A 58 -14.88 4.14 3.91
C GLU A 58 -15.06 2.63 3.68
N THR A 59 -16.24 2.11 4.00
CA THR A 59 -16.55 0.66 3.87
C THR A 59 -17.71 0.36 2.94
N ASP A 60 -18.47 1.38 2.54
CA ASP A 60 -19.71 1.22 1.76
C ASP A 60 -19.55 1.85 0.38
N TRP A 61 -19.57 1.03 -0.66
CA TRP A 61 -19.57 1.47 -2.06
C TRP A 61 -20.85 1.03 -2.76
N LYS A 62 -21.41 1.92 -3.60
CA LYS A 62 -22.66 1.67 -4.33
C LYS A 62 -22.53 0.59 -5.42
N SER A 63 -21.31 0.35 -5.91
CA SER A 63 -21.00 -0.61 -6.96
C SER A 63 -19.53 -1.04 -6.89
N ALA A 64 -19.19 -2.19 -7.50
CA ALA A 64 -17.81 -2.63 -7.67
C ALA A 64 -16.96 -1.59 -8.42
N LYS A 65 -17.56 -0.92 -9.41
CA LYS A 65 -16.92 0.19 -10.12
C LYS A 65 -16.55 1.32 -9.19
N ASN A 66 -17.47 1.77 -8.33
CA ASN A 66 -17.17 2.85 -7.39
C ASN A 66 -16.08 2.45 -6.38
N ALA A 67 -16.04 1.18 -5.94
CA ALA A 67 -14.99 0.71 -5.06
C ALA A 67 -13.61 0.78 -5.72
N VAL A 68 -13.49 0.32 -6.98
CA VAL A 68 -12.23 0.36 -7.73
C VAL A 68 -11.84 1.80 -8.09
N GLU A 69 -12.80 2.68 -8.41
CA GLU A 69 -12.54 4.11 -8.63
C GLU A 69 -12.01 4.80 -7.37
N SER A 70 -12.58 4.51 -6.19
CA SER A 70 -12.09 5.01 -4.91
C SER A 70 -10.67 4.50 -4.62
N ALA A 71 -10.38 3.22 -4.88
CA ALA A 71 -9.04 2.67 -4.75
C ALA A 71 -8.04 3.31 -5.72
N LEU A 72 -8.43 3.54 -6.98
CA LEU A 72 -7.60 4.23 -7.97
C LEU A 72 -7.27 5.65 -7.54
N GLN A 73 -8.23 6.37 -6.96
CA GLN A 73 -8.02 7.72 -6.46
C GLN A 73 -7.05 7.71 -5.27
N LEU A 74 -7.21 6.76 -4.34
CA LEU A 74 -6.30 6.61 -3.20
C LEU A 74 -4.85 6.38 -3.66
N GLU A 75 -4.60 5.45 -4.59
CA GLU A 75 -3.24 5.20 -5.09
C GLU A 75 -2.67 6.41 -5.84
N LYS A 76 -3.49 7.18 -6.58
CA LYS A 76 -3.04 8.44 -7.18
C LYS A 76 -2.63 9.48 -6.13
N ASP A 77 -3.35 9.57 -5.02
CA ASP A 77 -3.06 10.50 -3.93
C ASP A 77 -1.80 10.08 -3.15
N VAL A 78 -1.59 8.78 -2.95
CA VAL A 78 -0.34 8.22 -2.39
C VAL A 78 0.83 8.52 -3.31
N ASN A 79 0.73 8.22 -4.60
CA ASN A 79 1.78 8.53 -5.58
C ASN A 79 2.10 10.03 -5.61
N LYS A 80 1.09 10.90 -5.58
CA LYS A 80 1.29 12.36 -5.50
C LYS A 80 2.04 12.76 -4.23
N SER A 81 1.72 12.14 -3.10
CA SER A 81 2.41 12.39 -1.83
C SER A 81 3.87 11.97 -1.88
N LEU A 82 4.18 10.84 -2.53
CA LEU A 82 5.55 10.37 -2.76
C LEU A 82 6.34 11.29 -3.69
N LEU A 83 5.73 11.77 -4.78
CA LEU A 83 6.35 12.75 -5.68
C LEU A 83 6.63 14.08 -4.98
N ASN A 84 5.74 14.52 -4.09
CA ASN A 84 5.98 15.72 -3.28
C ASN A 84 7.16 15.50 -2.31
N LEU A 85 7.24 14.33 -1.68
CA LEU A 85 8.34 13.99 -0.78
C LEU A 85 9.68 13.90 -1.53
N HIS A 86 9.67 13.32 -2.73
CA HIS A 86 10.82 13.28 -3.62
C HIS A 86 11.30 14.69 -3.98
N LYS A 87 10.39 15.57 -4.41
CA LYS A 87 10.71 16.98 -4.71
C LYS A 87 11.30 17.72 -3.50
N ILE A 88 10.79 17.48 -2.30
CA ILE A 88 11.34 18.06 -1.07
C ILE A 88 12.76 17.55 -0.85
N SER A 89 12.99 16.26 -1.02
CA SER A 89 14.30 15.61 -0.82
C SER A 89 15.35 16.13 -1.79
N ASP A 90 14.97 16.28 -3.07
CA ASP A 90 15.81 16.88 -4.12
C ASP A 90 16.13 18.35 -3.79
N GLY A 91 15.13 19.13 -3.38
CA GLY A 91 15.31 20.52 -2.97
C GLY A 91 16.19 20.71 -1.71
N GLN A 92 16.32 19.68 -0.88
CA GLN A 92 17.24 19.67 0.28
C GLN A 92 18.60 19.04 -0.04
N GLY A 93 18.81 18.57 -1.27
CA GLY A 93 20.05 17.90 -1.66
C GLY A 93 20.28 16.59 -0.91
N ASP A 94 19.24 15.75 -0.76
CA ASP A 94 19.32 14.40 -0.19
C ASP A 94 19.14 13.31 -1.28
N PRO A 95 20.19 13.02 -2.09
CA PRO A 95 20.12 12.01 -3.15
C PRO A 95 19.72 10.63 -2.67
N GLN A 96 20.08 10.26 -1.44
CA GLN A 96 19.82 8.92 -0.93
C GLN A 96 18.33 8.74 -0.56
N MET A 97 17.66 9.81 -0.14
CA MET A 97 16.21 9.80 0.04
C MET A 97 15.47 9.78 -1.30
N CYS A 98 15.95 10.51 -2.30
CA CYS A 98 15.41 10.43 -3.66
C CYS A 98 15.49 9.00 -4.22
N ASP A 99 16.68 8.39 -4.16
CA ASP A 99 16.92 7.01 -4.61
C ASP A 99 16.03 6.00 -3.86
N PHE A 100 15.89 6.15 -2.55
CA PHE A 100 15.01 5.29 -1.74
C PHE A 100 13.54 5.38 -2.20
N ILE A 101 13.03 6.60 -2.45
CA ILE A 101 11.65 6.80 -2.91
C ILE A 101 11.44 6.18 -4.30
N GLU A 102 12.38 6.41 -5.23
CA GLU A 102 12.32 5.91 -6.60
C GLU A 102 12.37 4.38 -6.66
N SER A 103 13.39 3.78 -6.02
CA SER A 103 13.66 2.35 -6.07
C SER A 103 12.62 1.52 -5.31
N THR A 104 12.08 2.07 -4.22
CA THR A 104 11.17 1.33 -3.35
C THR A 104 9.71 1.55 -3.75
N TYR A 105 9.27 2.79 -4.01
CA TYR A 105 7.84 3.13 -4.08
C TYR A 105 7.32 3.45 -5.48
N LEU A 106 8.03 4.30 -6.25
CA LEU A 106 7.44 4.88 -7.46
C LEU A 106 7.13 3.85 -8.55
N GLY A 107 7.96 2.81 -8.69
CA GLY A 107 7.70 1.71 -9.62
C GLY A 107 6.40 0.96 -9.29
N GLU A 108 6.25 0.52 -8.04
CA GLU A 108 5.06 -0.21 -7.57
C GLU A 108 3.79 0.65 -7.73
N GLN A 109 3.89 1.95 -7.47
CA GLN A 109 2.76 2.88 -7.59
C GLN A 109 2.28 3.04 -9.04
N VAL A 110 3.20 3.11 -10.00
CA VAL A 110 2.85 3.17 -11.43
C VAL A 110 2.13 1.89 -11.87
N GLU A 111 2.62 0.73 -11.44
CA GLU A 111 2.00 -0.56 -11.75
C GLU A 111 0.60 -0.70 -11.11
N ALA A 112 0.45 -0.28 -9.85
CA ALA A 112 -0.82 -0.30 -9.13
C ALA A 112 -1.86 0.61 -9.78
N ILE A 113 -1.50 1.85 -10.11
CA ILE A 113 -2.37 2.81 -10.79
C ILE A 113 -2.79 2.27 -12.16
N LYS A 114 -1.87 1.67 -12.91
CA LYS A 114 -2.19 1.05 -14.20
C LYS A 114 -3.20 -0.07 -14.03
N LYS A 115 -2.94 -1.02 -13.12
CA LYS A 115 -3.83 -2.16 -12.87
C LYS A 115 -5.24 -1.70 -12.50
N LEU A 116 -5.36 -0.75 -11.59
CA LEU A 116 -6.66 -0.20 -11.18
C LEU A 116 -7.36 0.55 -12.33
N SER A 117 -6.62 1.29 -13.15
CA SER A 117 -7.17 1.96 -14.34
C SER A 117 -7.70 0.97 -15.38
N ASP A 118 -6.99 -0.14 -15.59
CA ASP A 118 -7.40 -1.22 -16.48
C ASP A 118 -8.69 -1.89 -15.94
N MET A 119 -8.78 -2.11 -14.62
CA MET A 119 -9.98 -2.64 -13.95
C MET A 119 -11.20 -1.71 -14.12
N VAL A 120 -11.04 -0.40 -13.93
CA VAL A 120 -12.12 0.57 -14.18
C VAL A 120 -12.61 0.50 -15.63
N THR A 121 -11.68 0.40 -16.59
CA THR A 121 -12.02 0.28 -18.01
C THR A 121 -12.78 -1.00 -18.32
N GLN A 122 -12.37 -2.12 -17.71
CA GLN A 122 -13.07 -3.40 -17.82
C GLN A 122 -14.49 -3.32 -17.25
N LEU A 123 -14.64 -2.75 -16.05
CA LEU A 123 -15.93 -2.57 -15.39
C LEU A 123 -16.90 -1.69 -16.20
N ASN A 124 -16.38 -0.63 -16.83
CA ASN A 124 -17.16 0.19 -17.76
C ASN A 124 -17.66 -0.62 -18.97
N ARG A 125 -16.89 -1.60 -19.43
CA ARG A 125 -17.22 -2.39 -20.62
C ARG A 125 -18.19 -3.53 -20.32
N VAL A 126 -18.03 -4.21 -19.18
CA VAL A 126 -18.88 -5.36 -18.82
C VAL A 126 -20.26 -4.94 -18.30
N GLY A 127 -20.40 -3.70 -17.83
CA GLY A 127 -21.65 -3.20 -17.26
C GLY A 127 -21.98 -3.87 -15.93
N GLU A 128 -23.24 -3.76 -15.49
CA GLU A 128 -23.71 -4.33 -14.22
C GLU A 128 -24.29 -5.76 -14.37
N GLY A 129 -24.62 -6.40 -13.24
CA GLY A 129 -25.24 -7.72 -13.22
C GLY A 129 -24.28 -8.84 -13.62
N LEU A 130 -24.62 -9.61 -14.66
CA LEU A 130 -23.83 -10.77 -15.10
C LEU A 130 -22.40 -10.40 -15.50
N GLY A 131 -22.19 -9.21 -16.06
CA GLY A 131 -20.87 -8.73 -16.44
C GLY A 131 -19.89 -8.62 -15.26
N VAL A 132 -20.36 -8.08 -14.13
CA VAL A 132 -19.58 -7.98 -12.89
C VAL A 132 -19.29 -9.36 -12.31
N TYR A 133 -20.27 -10.28 -12.33
CA TYR A 133 -20.06 -11.64 -11.84
C TYR A 133 -18.97 -12.38 -12.62
N LEU A 134 -19.00 -12.31 -13.97
CA LEU A 134 -17.96 -12.92 -14.80
C LEU A 134 -16.59 -12.26 -14.61
N TRP A 135 -16.57 -10.94 -14.41
CA TRP A 135 -15.35 -10.20 -14.10
C TRP A 135 -14.76 -10.60 -12.74
N ASP A 136 -15.59 -10.76 -11.71
CA ASP A 136 -15.16 -11.22 -10.38
C ASP A 136 -14.58 -12.64 -10.44
N GLN A 137 -15.22 -13.54 -11.19
CA GLN A 137 -14.69 -14.89 -11.43
C GLN A 137 -13.33 -14.85 -12.16
N GLN A 138 -13.17 -13.92 -13.11
CA GLN A 138 -11.91 -13.71 -13.81
C GLN A 138 -10.81 -13.25 -12.86
N LEU A 139 -11.10 -12.28 -11.98
CA LEU A 139 -10.15 -11.82 -10.97
C LEU A 139 -9.71 -12.95 -10.05
N TYR A 140 -10.65 -13.81 -9.63
CA TYR A 140 -10.34 -14.94 -8.79
C TYR A 140 -9.34 -15.90 -9.46
N ARG A 141 -9.55 -16.19 -10.75
CA ARG A 141 -8.67 -17.05 -11.54
C ARG A 141 -7.29 -16.44 -11.74
N ASP A 142 -7.22 -15.13 -11.94
CA ASP A 142 -5.97 -14.41 -12.20
C ASP A 142 -5.16 -14.16 -10.92
N GLY A 143 -5.62 -14.64 -9.76
CA GLY A 143 -4.93 -14.45 -8.48
C GLY A 143 -5.08 -13.05 -7.89
N THR A 144 -6.01 -12.26 -8.40
CA THR A 144 -6.17 -10.83 -8.06
C THR A 144 -7.50 -10.50 -7.41
N GLY A 145 -8.36 -11.50 -7.20
CA GLY A 145 -9.66 -11.39 -6.56
C GLY A 145 -9.62 -11.59 -5.05
N ALA A 146 -10.69 -11.18 -4.37
CA ALA A 146 -10.87 -11.45 -2.94
C ALA A 146 -10.97 -12.97 -2.72
N GLY A 147 -9.99 -13.55 -2.03
CA GLY A 147 -9.96 -14.99 -1.70
C GLY A 147 -9.13 -15.87 -2.63
N SER A 148 -8.44 -15.31 -3.64
CA SER A 148 -7.50 -16.10 -4.45
C SER A 148 -6.34 -16.61 -3.60
N ARG A 149 -6.30 -17.93 -3.35
CA ARG A 149 -5.09 -18.61 -2.87
C ARG A 149 -4.08 -18.59 -4.00
N ALA A 150 -2.97 -17.87 -3.83
CA ALA A 150 -1.76 -18.16 -4.58
C ALA A 150 -1.38 -19.62 -4.26
N ILE A 151 -1.50 -20.49 -5.25
CA ILE A 151 -0.93 -21.84 -5.23
C ILE A 151 0.59 -21.76 -5.34
#